data_AF-A0A3M2B2A5-F1
#
_entry.id   AF-A0A3M2B2A5-F1
#
_cell.length_a   1.000
_cell.length_b   1.000
_cell.length_c   1.000
_cell.angle_alpha   90.00
_cell.angle_beta   90.00
_cell.angle_gamma   90.00
#
_symmetry.space_group_name_H-M   'P 1'
#
loop_
_entity.id
_entity.type
_entity.pdbx_description
1 polymer ?
#
loop_
_entity_poly.entity_id
_entity_poly.type
_entity_poly.pdbx_seq_one_letter_code
_entity_poly.pdbx_strand_id
1 'polypeptide(L)'
;MRHKETWGLILLVIADSLSTYWFITQGYATEFNPIMNWFIQISWGVFFAVKFATLGMAVGLAEWYRRRNPLFVRRWLRFGVLTYLTLWVGGAIIISLFG
;
A
#
# COMPACT_ATOMS: atom_id res chain seq x y z
N MET A 1 16.78 17.06 -3.18
CA MET A 1 15.95 16.11 -2.39
C MET A 1 14.70 15.66 -3.19
N ARG A 2 14.86 15.02 -4.35
CA ARG A 2 13.82 14.91 -5.41
C ARG A 2 12.87 13.71 -5.30
N HIS A 3 13.07 12.79 -4.34
CA HIS A 3 12.38 11.48 -4.29
C HIS A 3 11.76 11.10 -2.93
N LYS A 4 11.62 12.05 -1.98
CA LYS A 4 11.13 11.72 -0.62
C LYS A 4 9.74 11.10 -0.62
N GLU A 5 8.81 11.63 -1.41
CA GLU A 5 7.44 11.12 -1.51
C GLU A 5 7.40 9.71 -2.14
N THR A 6 8.27 9.45 -3.12
CA THR A 6 8.37 8.14 -3.77
C THR A 6 8.89 7.08 -2.80
N TRP A 7 9.95 7.39 -2.06
CA TRP A 7 10.46 6.52 -1.00
C TRP A 7 9.43 6.32 0.11
N GLY A 8 8.70 7.36 0.48
CA GLY A 8 7.59 7.26 1.44
C GLY A 8 6.53 6.25 1.00
N LEU A 9 6.10 6.30 -0.26
CA LEU A 9 5.15 5.34 -0.82
C LEU A 9 5.72 3.92 -0.83
N ILE A 10 6.97 3.75 -1.26
CA ILE A 10 7.63 2.43 -1.32
C ILE A 10 7.71 1.79 0.07
N LEU A 11 8.23 2.54 1.05
CA LEU A 11 8.37 2.05 2.42
C LEU A 11 7.00 1.74 3.04
N LEU A 12 5.99 2.57 2.76
CA LEU A 12 4.62 2.34 3.22
C LEU A 12 4.05 1.04 2.65
N VAL A 13 4.22 0.76 1.36
CA VAL A 13 3.71 -0.49 0.75
C VAL A 13 4.48 -1.72 1.25
N ILE A 14 5.79 -1.59 1.51
CA ILE A 14 6.57 -2.67 2.13
C ILE A 14 6.06 -2.95 3.54
N ALA A 15 5.95 -1.92 4.38
CA ALA A 15 5.46 -2.06 5.76
C ALA A 15 4.05 -2.64 5.78
N ASP A 16 3.18 -2.15 4.90
CA ASP A 16 1.84 -2.68 4.73
C ASP A 16 1.84 -4.16 4.36
N SER A 17 2.58 -4.56 3.31
CA SER A 17 2.61 -5.95 2.85
C SER A 17 3.14 -6.91 3.92
N LEU A 18 4.17 -6.49 4.67
CA LEU A 18 4.73 -7.27 5.77
C LEU A 18 3.76 -7.36 6.96
N SER A 19 3.09 -6.25 7.29
CA SER A 19 2.11 -6.23 8.37
C SER A 19 0.87 -7.07 8.03
N THR A 20 0.34 -6.99 6.80
CA THR A 20 -0.69 -7.91 6.29
C THR A 20 -0.27 -9.36 6.47
N TYR A 21 0.91 -9.72 5.99
CA TYR A 21 1.44 -11.08 6.11
C TYR A 21 1.48 -11.54 7.57
N TRP A 22 2.06 -10.72 8.45
CA TRP A 22 2.19 -11.05 9.86
C TRP A 22 0.83 -11.18 10.55
N PHE A 23 -0.05 -10.18 10.44
CA PHE A 23 -1.34 -10.19 11.13
C PHE A 23 -2.23 -11.35 10.67
N ILE A 24 -2.28 -11.64 9.38
CA ILE A 24 -3.12 -12.73 8.86
C ILE A 24 -2.53 -14.10 9.24
N THR A 25 -1.22 -14.30 9.13
CA THR A 25 -0.60 -15.60 9.50
C THR A 25 -0.68 -15.90 10.99
N GLN A 26 -0.77 -14.87 11.85
CA GLN A 26 -1.03 -15.03 13.28
C GLN A 26 -2.53 -15.12 13.63
N GLY A 27 -3.43 -15.00 12.65
CA GLY A 27 -4.88 -15.07 12.87
C GLY A 27 -5.50 -13.80 13.48
N TYR A 28 -4.79 -12.68 13.51
CA TYR A 28 -5.27 -11.42 14.08
C TYR A 28 -6.13 -10.60 13.11
N ALA A 29 -6.06 -10.87 11.81
CA ALA A 29 -6.76 -10.08 10.81
C ALA A 29 -7.12 -10.91 9.57
N THR A 30 -8.00 -10.36 8.75
CA THR A 30 -8.29 -10.81 7.38
C THR A 30 -8.01 -9.68 6.39
N GLU A 31 -7.60 -10.02 5.17
CA GLU A 31 -7.35 -9.02 4.14
C GLU A 31 -8.67 -8.37 3.68
N PHE A 32 -8.79 -7.05 3.86
CA PHE A 32 -10.00 -6.31 3.48
C PHE A 32 -10.19 -6.21 1.97
N ASN A 33 -9.10 -6.15 1.20
CA ASN A 33 -9.15 -6.09 -0.26
C ASN A 33 -9.51 -7.48 -0.83
N PRO A 34 -10.70 -7.67 -1.45
CA PRO A 34 -11.13 -9.00 -1.92
C PRO A 34 -10.19 -9.61 -2.97
N ILE A 35 -9.58 -8.77 -3.82
CA ILE A 35 -8.63 -9.20 -4.84
C ILE A 35 -7.35 -9.71 -4.20
N MET A 36 -6.82 -8.98 -3.21
CA MET A 36 -5.62 -9.41 -2.49
C MET A 36 -5.90 -10.63 -1.63
N ASN A 37 -7.07 -10.72 -1.01
CA ASN A 37 -7.49 -11.90 -0.27
C ASN A 37 -7.50 -13.13 -1.18
N TRP A 38 -8.03 -13.02 -2.41
CA TRP A 38 -7.97 -14.10 -3.39
C TRP A 38 -6.53 -14.52 -3.74
N PHE A 39 -5.61 -13.57 -3.92
CA PHE A 39 -4.20 -13.90 -4.16
C PHE A 39 -3.53 -14.59 -2.97
N ILE A 40 -3.87 -14.22 -1.74
CA ILE A 40 -3.38 -14.89 -0.52
C ILE A 40 -3.80 -16.36 -0.50
N GLN A 41 -5.04 -16.67 -0.92
CA GLN A 41 -5.53 -18.06 -1.01
C GLN A 41 -4.75 -18.91 -2.02
N ILE A 42 -4.12 -18.29 -3.04
CA ILE A 42 -3.24 -19.00 -3.98
C ILE A 42 -1.86 -19.21 -3.34
N SER A 43 -1.20 -18.11 -2.93
CA SER A 43 0.02 -18.13 -2.13
C SER A 43 0.43 -16.72 -1.73
N TRP A 44 1.20 -16.63 -0.63
CA TRP A 44 1.86 -15.39 -0.24
C TRP A 44 2.82 -14.84 -1.30
N GLY A 45 3.47 -15.72 -2.07
CA GLY A 45 4.35 -15.32 -3.17
C GLY A 45 3.60 -14.54 -4.26
N VAL A 46 2.40 -14.99 -4.65
CA VAL A 46 1.55 -14.31 -5.63
C VAL A 46 1.07 -12.96 -5.07
N PHE A 47 0.65 -12.91 -3.81
CA PHE A 47 0.29 -11.66 -3.14
C PHE A 47 1.42 -10.62 -3.22
N PHE A 48 2.64 -10.97 -2.81
CA PHE A 48 3.78 -10.06 -2.87
C PHE A 48 4.12 -9.66 -4.31
N ALA A 49 4.13 -10.63 -5.24
CA ALA A 49 4.45 -10.37 -6.64
C ALA A 49 3.49 -9.34 -7.26
N VAL A 50 2.17 -9.53 -7.11
CA VAL A 50 1.17 -8.60 -7.67
C VAL A 50 1.24 -7.24 -6.97
N LYS A 51 1.39 -7.21 -5.65
CA LYS A 51 1.43 -5.97 -4.87
C LYS A 51 2.67 -5.13 -5.23
N PHE A 52 3.84 -5.75 -5.33
CA PHE A 52 5.07 -5.06 -5.73
C PHE A 52 5.11 -4.73 -7.23
N ALA A 53 4.53 -5.56 -8.12
CA ALA A 53 4.38 -5.20 -9.53
C ALA A 53 3.51 -3.95 -9.70
N THR A 54 2.40 -3.88 -8.95
CA THR A 54 1.50 -2.71 -8.95
C THR A 54 2.21 -1.46 -8.42
N LEU A 55 2.97 -1.59 -7.33
CA LEU A 55 3.82 -0.50 -6.82
C LEU A 55 4.84 -0.04 -7.87
N GLY A 56 5.55 -0.98 -8.50
CA GLY A 56 6.54 -0.69 -9.53
C GLY A 56 5.94 0.08 -10.70
N MET A 57 4.77 -0.33 -11.18
CA MET A 57 4.02 0.39 -12.22
C MET A 57 3.61 1.79 -11.76
N ALA A 58 3.03 1.92 -10.57
CA ALA A 58 2.59 3.22 -10.04
C ALA A 58 3.76 4.20 -9.87
N VAL A 59 4.88 3.74 -9.30
CA VAL A 59 6.10 4.54 -9.14
C VAL A 59 6.70 4.89 -10.50
N GLY A 60 6.79 3.92 -11.42
CA GLY A 60 7.31 4.14 -12.77
C GLY A 60 6.52 5.21 -13.52
N LEU A 61 5.19 5.11 -13.51
CA LEU A 61 4.29 6.11 -14.11
C LEU A 61 4.41 7.47 -13.42
N ALA A 62 4.48 7.49 -12.09
CA ALA A 62 4.63 8.73 -11.33
C ALA A 62 5.94 9.45 -11.66
N GLU A 63 7.06 8.73 -11.71
CA GLU A 63 8.37 9.31 -12.05
C GLU A 63 8.47 9.71 -13.53
N TRP A 64 7.85 8.94 -14.44
CA TRP A 64 7.73 9.31 -15.85
C TRP A 64 6.96 10.62 -16.02
N TYR A 65 5.80 10.73 -15.38
CA TYR A 65 4.93 11.93 -15.46
C TYR A 65 5.49 13.12 -14.68
N ARG A 66 6.32 12.90 -13.66
CA ARG A 66 6.97 13.96 -12.87
C ARG A 66 7.80 14.90 -13.73
N ARG A 67 8.33 14.41 -14.86
CA ARG A 67 9.06 15.23 -15.85
C ARG A 67 8.18 16.30 -16.49
N ARG A 68 6.86 16.05 -16.60
CA ARG A 68 5.87 16.98 -17.16
C ARG A 68 5.27 17.89 -16.10
N ASN A 69 4.86 17.34 -14.96
CA ASN A 69 4.24 18.13 -13.89
C ASN A 69 4.64 17.59 -12.49
N PRO A 70 5.74 18.09 -11.91
CA PRO A 70 6.24 17.59 -10.63
C PRO A 70 5.33 17.95 -9.44
N LEU A 71 4.62 19.08 -9.51
CA LEU A 71 3.69 19.52 -8.45
C LEU A 71 2.47 18.60 -8.39
N PHE A 72 1.93 18.20 -9.54
CA PHE A 72 0.84 17.25 -9.63
C PHE A 72 1.22 15.91 -8.97
N VAL A 73 2.34 15.32 -9.38
CA VAL A 73 2.80 14.03 -8.84
C VAL A 73 3.01 14.12 -7.33
N ARG A 74 3.63 15.20 -6.85
CA ARG A 74 3.86 15.40 -5.41
C ARG A 74 2.55 15.47 -4.62
N ARG A 75 1.55 16.23 -5.10
CA ARG A 75 0.25 16.35 -4.44
C ARG A 75 -0.48 15.02 -4.40
N TRP A 76 -0.52 14.30 -5.51
CA TRP A 76 -1.21 13.01 -5.60
C TRP A 76 -0.53 11.90 -4.81
N LEU A 77 0.80 11.85 -4.78
CA LEU A 77 1.50 10.89 -3.92
C LEU A 77 1.23 11.16 -2.44
N ARG A 78 1.24 12.43 -2.01
CA ARG A 78 0.90 12.80 -0.64
C ARG A 78 -0.55 12.48 -0.29
N PHE A 79 -1.47 12.79 -1.20
CA PHE A 79 -2.87 12.45 -1.03
C PHE A 79 -3.06 10.95 -0.91
N GLY A 80 -2.46 10.16 -1.80
CA GLY A 80 -2.53 8.69 -1.75
C GLY A 80 -1.98 8.12 -0.44
N VAL A 81 -0.83 8.60 0.03
CA VAL A 81 -0.25 8.20 1.32
C VAL A 81 -1.17 8.57 2.48
N LEU A 82 -1.72 9.79 2.50
CA LEU A 82 -2.64 10.24 3.55
C LEU A 82 -3.92 9.41 3.56
N THR A 83 -4.57 9.25 2.42
CA THR A 83 -5.78 8.42 2.28
C THR A 83 -5.51 7.00 2.75
N TYR A 84 -4.37 6.41 2.37
CA TYR A 84 -3.99 5.08 2.81
C TYR A 84 -3.91 4.98 4.34
N LEU A 85 -3.14 5.88 4.97
CA LEU A 85 -2.97 5.89 6.42
C LEU A 85 -4.29 6.13 7.15
N THR A 86 -5.14 7.01 6.64
CA THR A 86 -6.47 7.26 7.23
C THR A 86 -7.33 6.01 7.17
N LEU A 87 -7.35 5.29 6.06
CA LEU A 87 -8.10 4.04 5.94
C LEU A 87 -7.52 2.95 6.84
N TRP A 88 -6.21 2.83 6.92
CA TRP A 88 -5.55 1.82 7.76
C TRP A 88 -5.80 2.07 9.25
N VAL A 89 -5.55 3.30 9.72
CA VAL A 89 -5.79 3.70 11.12
C VAL A 89 -7.28 3.63 11.45
N GLY A 90 -8.14 4.13 10.56
CA GLY A 90 -9.59 4.09 10.75
C GLY A 90 -10.10 2.65 10.85
N GLY A 91 -9.67 1.77 9.94
CA GLY A 91 -10.00 0.34 9.99
C GLY A 91 -9.51 -0.34 11.26
N ALA A 92 -8.26 -0.09 11.66
CA ALA A 92 -7.70 -0.64 12.90
C ALA A 92 -8.47 -0.17 14.15
N ILE A 93 -8.81 1.11 14.23
CA ILE A 93 -9.61 1.66 15.34
C ILE A 93 -11.00 1.01 15.38
N ILE A 94 -11.68 0.93 14.24
CA ILE A 94 -13.03 0.32 14.16
C ILE A 94 -12.98 -1.13 14.61
N ILE A 95 -12.01 -1.92 14.14
CA ILE A 95 -11.85 -3.31 14.56
C ILE A 95 -11.54 -3.40 16.06
N SER A 96 -10.71 -2.51 16.60
CA SER A 96 -10.37 -2.54 18.04
C SER A 96 -11.50 -2.11 18.98
N LEU A 97 -12.46 -1.32 18.50
CA LEU A 97 -13.60 -0.84 19.31
C LEU A 97 -14.82 -1.77 19.23
N PHE A 98 -14.95 -2.53 18.14
CA PHE A 98 -16.17 -3.29 17.84
C PHE A 98 -15.92 -4.80 17.57
N GLY A 99 -14.67 -5.25 17.54
CA GLY A 99 -14.26 -6.66 17.42
C GLY A 99 -13.84 -7.25 18.75
#